data_AF-A0A4V5N9H3-F1
#
_entry.id   AF-A0A4V5N9H3-F1
#
_cell.length_a   1.000
_cell.length_b   1.000
_cell.length_c   1.000
_cell.angle_alpha   90.00
_cell.angle_beta   90.00
_cell.angle_gamma   90.00
#
_symmetry.space_group_name_H-M   'P 1'
#
loop_
_entity.id
_entity.type
_entity.pdbx_description
1 polymer ?
#
loop_
_entity_poly.entity_id
_entity_poly.type
_entity_poly.pdbx_seq_one_letter_code
_entity_poly.pdbx_strand_id
1 'polypeptide(L)'
;MSSFSLHVHVINHREHQQPPLLSAIMPGQALTADYMSPTSTQIFTASLPALPSAPKAQSVPEKTAYLSSLRAGVTQMQTEINAALTRRMEDDKAVTTAGKSGVHEDKAEEMYGEEDPDEDG
;
A
#
# COMPACT_ATOMS: atom_id res chain seq x y z
N MET A 1 9.22 11.31 -16.49
CA MET A 1 8.10 10.88 -15.63
C MET A 1 8.65 9.83 -14.69
N SER A 2 8.74 10.11 -13.38
CA SER A 2 9.14 9.09 -12.41
C SER A 2 8.04 8.03 -12.34
N SER A 3 8.38 6.77 -12.59
CA SER A 3 7.46 5.65 -12.51
C SER A 3 7.41 5.12 -11.07
N PHE A 4 6.22 4.76 -10.61
CA PHE A 4 5.97 4.18 -9.29
C PHE A 4 5.32 2.82 -9.49
N SER A 5 5.60 1.86 -8.62
CA SER A 5 4.97 0.54 -8.69
C SER A 5 4.48 0.06 -7.33
N LEU A 6 3.31 -0.57 -7.33
CA LEU A 6 2.70 -1.24 -6.19
C LEU A 6 2.40 -2.69 -6.59
N HIS A 7 3.03 -3.65 -5.92
CA HIS A 7 2.78 -5.07 -6.13
C HIS A 7 2.19 -5.69 -4.87
N VAL A 8 1.04 -6.36 -5.00
CA VAL A 8 0.40 -7.08 -3.89
C VAL A 8 0.50 -8.58 -4.15
N HIS A 9 1.01 -9.34 -3.19
CA HIS A 9 1.18 -10.78 -3.30
C HIS A 9 0.98 -11.49 -1.95
N VAL A 10 0.74 -12.81 -2.00
CA VAL A 10 0.72 -13.66 -0.80
C VAL A 10 1.99 -14.49 -0.75
N ILE A 11 2.69 -14.47 0.37
CA ILE A 11 3.90 -15.25 0.62
C ILE A 11 3.69 -16.24 1.75
N ASN A 12 4.30 -17.42 1.62
CA ASN A 12 4.43 -18.36 2.72
C ASN A 12 5.57 -17.90 3.62
N HIS A 13 5.31 -17.72 4.92
CA HIS A 13 6.35 -17.36 5.87
C HIS A 13 7.30 -18.54 6.06
N ARG A 14 8.42 -18.60 5.35
CA ARG A 14 9.43 -19.65 5.59
C ARG A 14 10.11 -19.37 6.94
N GLU A 15 9.70 -20.08 7.99
CA GLU A 15 10.52 -20.16 9.19
C GLU A 15 11.84 -20.85 8.84
N HIS A 16 12.94 -20.18 9.14
CA HIS A 16 14.26 -20.79 9.08
C HIS A 16 14.32 -21.92 10.12
N GLN A 17 14.60 -23.15 9.65
CA GLN A 17 15.23 -24.26 10.38
C GLN A 17 14.31 -25.34 11.00
N GLN A 18 14.00 -26.42 10.27
CA GLN A 18 13.83 -27.79 10.81
C GLN A 18 13.77 -28.88 9.69
N PRO A 19 14.37 -30.08 9.89
CA PRO A 19 14.31 -31.21 8.94
C PRO A 19 12.95 -31.95 9.02
N PRO A 20 12.57 -32.75 8.00
CA PRO A 20 11.18 -33.10 7.77
C PRO A 20 10.77 -34.34 8.56
N LEU A 21 9.80 -34.23 9.47
CA LEU A 21 9.05 -35.38 9.96
C LEU A 21 7.54 -35.04 10.08
N LEU A 22 6.78 -35.54 9.09
CA LEU A 22 5.41 -36.06 9.22
C LEU A 22 4.34 -35.17 9.91
N SER A 23 4.07 -33.99 9.37
CA SER A 23 2.73 -33.40 9.18
C SER A 23 2.89 -31.98 8.64
N ALA A 24 2.73 -31.80 7.33
CA ALA A 24 3.00 -30.54 6.65
C ALA A 24 1.86 -29.52 6.88
N ILE A 25 1.83 -28.90 8.06
CA ILE A 25 1.17 -27.61 8.27
C ILE A 25 2.04 -26.57 7.56
N MET A 26 1.47 -25.80 6.62
CA MET A 26 2.18 -24.66 6.03
C MET A 26 2.52 -23.68 7.15
N PRO A 27 3.73 -23.11 7.21
CA PRO A 27 3.97 -21.98 8.10
C PRO A 27 3.05 -20.82 7.69
N GLY A 28 2.71 -19.93 8.63
CA GLY A 28 1.70 -18.89 8.44
C GLY A 28 1.86 -18.14 7.11
N GLN A 29 0.74 -17.85 6.43
CA GLN A 29 0.79 -17.05 5.20
C GLN A 29 0.75 -15.58 5.54
N ALA A 30 1.27 -14.73 4.67
CA ALA A 30 1.16 -13.28 4.81
C ALA A 30 0.76 -12.65 3.48
N LEU A 31 -0.14 -11.68 3.57
CA LEU A 31 -0.45 -10.75 2.49
C LEU A 31 0.56 -9.60 2.57
N THR A 32 1.28 -9.36 1.49
CA THR A 32 2.33 -8.34 1.42
C THR A 32 2.04 -7.38 0.28
N ALA A 33 2.33 -6.10 0.48
CA ALA A 33 2.34 -5.11 -0.58
C ALA A 33 3.66 -4.33 -0.58
N ASP A 34 4.33 -4.30 -1.73
CA ASP A 34 5.57 -3.57 -1.94
C ASP A 34 5.29 -2.31 -2.74
N TYR A 35 5.51 -1.17 -2.12
CA TYR A 35 5.54 0.12 -2.78
C TYR A 35 6.98 0.52 -3.07
N MET A 36 7.28 0.82 -4.32
CA MET A 36 8.59 1.29 -4.76
C MET A 36 8.48 2.60 -5.55
N SER A 37 9.26 3.58 -5.12
CA SER A 37 9.49 4.84 -5.83
C SER A 37 10.99 5.14 -5.91
N PRO A 38 11.41 6.09 -6.76
CA PRO A 38 12.80 6.55 -6.79
C PRO A 38 13.29 7.14 -5.46
N THR A 39 12.38 7.64 -4.64
CA THR A 39 12.69 8.34 -3.38
C THR A 39 12.44 7.49 -2.15
N SER A 40 11.72 6.36 -2.26
CA SER A 40 11.32 5.59 -1.10
C SER A 40 10.73 4.22 -1.44
N THR A 41 10.97 3.27 -0.54
CA THR A 41 10.40 1.93 -0.58
C THR A 41 9.63 1.68 0.72
N GLN A 42 8.44 1.09 0.62
CA GLN A 42 7.63 0.74 1.79
C GLN A 42 6.97 -0.63 1.58
N ILE A 43 7.01 -1.45 2.62
CA ILE A 43 6.41 -2.79 2.61
C ILE A 43 5.30 -2.83 3.65
N PHE A 44 4.13 -3.29 3.25
CA PHE A 44 2.98 -3.52 4.11
C PHE A 44 2.79 -5.03 4.27
N THR A 45 2.43 -5.50 5.45
CA THR A 45 2.27 -6.94 5.71
C THR A 45 1.10 -7.19 6.65
N ALA A 46 0.24 -8.14 6.28
CA ALA A 46 -0.85 -8.65 7.11
C ALA A 46 -0.77 -10.17 7.23
N SER A 47 -0.75 -10.68 8.46
CA SER A 47 -0.71 -12.12 8.73
C SER A 47 -2.03 -12.80 8.38
N LEU A 48 -1.93 -13.99 7.80
CA LEU A 48 -3.06 -14.85 7.46
C LEU A 48 -3.01 -16.15 8.27
N PRO A 49 -4.16 -16.73 8.61
CA PRO A 49 -4.23 -18.05 9.24
C PRO A 49 -3.49 -19.10 8.42
N ALA A 50 -2.83 -20.04 9.10
CA ALA A 50 -2.25 -21.20 8.45
C ALA A 50 -3.36 -22.09 7.88
N LEU A 51 -3.12 -22.66 6.69
CA LEU A 51 -3.96 -23.68 6.10
C LEU A 51 -3.15 -24.97 5.91
N PRO A 52 -3.74 -26.15 6.13
CA PRO A 52 -3.11 -27.41 5.77
C PRO A 52 -2.65 -27.42 4.31
N SER A 53 -1.43 -27.92 4.04
CA SER A 53 -0.88 -28.00 2.68
C SER A 53 -1.71 -28.89 1.77
N ALA A 54 -2.30 -29.96 2.33
CA ALA A 54 -3.11 -30.91 1.59
C ALA A 54 -4.54 -30.36 1.46
N PRO A 55 -5.05 -30.11 0.23
CA PRO A 55 -6.40 -29.56 0.03
C PRO A 55 -7.51 -30.42 0.63
N LYS A 56 -7.28 -31.74 0.74
CA LYS A 56 -8.18 -32.72 1.37
C LYS A 56 -8.20 -32.64 2.90
N ALA A 57 -7.16 -32.08 3.51
CA ALA A 57 -7.07 -31.88 4.95
C ALA A 57 -7.62 -30.52 5.39
N GLN A 58 -7.92 -29.63 4.46
CA GLN A 58 -8.49 -28.32 4.75
C GLN A 58 -9.99 -28.42 5.01
N SER A 59 -10.42 -28.12 6.22
CA SER A 59 -11.82 -28.08 6.61
C SER A 59 -12.51 -26.80 6.09
N VAL A 60 -13.84 -26.83 5.99
CA VAL A 60 -14.64 -25.65 5.61
C VAL A 60 -14.46 -24.49 6.59
N PRO A 61 -14.44 -24.70 7.92
CA PRO A 61 -14.17 -23.62 8.87
C PRO A 61 -12.80 -22.96 8.68
N GLU A 62 -11.74 -23.74 8.45
CA GLU A 62 -10.39 -23.19 8.22
C GLU A 62 -10.32 -22.34 6.95
N LYS A 63 -10.92 -22.82 5.85
CA LYS A 63 -11.02 -22.04 4.60
C LYS A 63 -11.80 -20.74 4.80
N THR A 64 -12.90 -20.81 5.55
CA THR A 64 -13.73 -19.64 5.84
C THR A 64 -12.97 -18.61 6.67
N ALA A 65 -12.27 -19.05 7.72
CA ALA A 65 -11.43 -18.19 8.55
C ALA A 65 -10.29 -17.54 7.75
N TYR A 66 -9.63 -18.33 6.88
CA TYR A 66 -8.59 -17.83 5.99
C TYR A 66 -9.12 -16.75 5.04
N LEU A 67 -10.23 -17.02 4.34
CA LEU A 67 -10.81 -16.06 3.39
C LEU A 67 -11.34 -14.80 4.08
N SER A 68 -11.89 -14.94 5.28
CA SER A 68 -12.33 -13.80 6.10
C SER A 68 -11.13 -12.92 6.49
N SER A 69 -10.04 -13.54 6.95
CA SER A 69 -8.81 -12.84 7.33
C SER A 69 -8.14 -12.19 6.12
N LEU A 70 -8.11 -12.88 4.97
CA LEU A 70 -7.58 -12.32 3.72
C LEU A 70 -8.38 -11.09 3.29
N ARG A 71 -9.72 -11.15 3.32
CA ARG A 71 -10.57 -10.01 2.95
C ARG A 71 -10.37 -8.82 3.90
N ALA A 72 -10.31 -9.08 5.20
CA ALA A 72 -10.04 -8.05 6.20
C ALA A 72 -8.64 -7.43 5.98
N GLY A 73 -7.62 -8.26 5.80
CA GLY A 73 -6.24 -7.83 5.55
C GLY A 73 -6.11 -6.99 4.29
N VAL A 74 -6.77 -7.36 3.19
CA VAL A 74 -6.81 -6.54 1.96
C VAL A 74 -7.43 -5.17 2.22
N THR A 75 -8.56 -5.11 2.92
CA THR A 75 -9.28 -3.85 3.19
C THR A 75 -8.46 -2.93 4.09
N GLN A 76 -7.86 -3.48 5.14
CA GLN A 76 -6.99 -2.74 6.04
C GLN A 76 -5.75 -2.23 5.29
N MET A 77 -5.06 -3.10 4.57
CA MET A 77 -3.84 -2.74 3.84
C MET A 77 -4.11 -1.68 2.77
N GLN A 78 -5.25 -1.74 2.08
CA GLN A 78 -5.67 -0.69 1.15
C GLN A 78 -5.82 0.68 1.85
N THR A 79 -6.39 0.68 3.05
CA THR A 79 -6.55 1.90 3.85
C THR A 79 -5.20 2.46 4.27
N GLU A 80 -4.30 1.60 4.76
CA GLU A 80 -2.94 1.97 5.17
C GLU A 80 -2.11 2.51 4.00
N ILE A 81 -2.18 1.85 2.83
CA ILE A 81 -1.52 2.30 1.60
C ILE A 81 -2.02 3.68 1.20
N ASN A 82 -3.35 3.86 1.15
CA ASN A 82 -3.93 5.16 0.78
C ASN A 82 -3.49 6.27 1.72
N ALA A 83 -3.56 6.03 3.03
CA ALA A 83 -3.11 7.00 4.03
C ALA A 83 -1.62 7.34 3.88
N ALA A 84 -0.77 6.33 3.64
CA ALA A 84 0.66 6.53 3.44
C ALA A 84 0.95 7.34 2.16
N LEU A 85 0.24 7.06 1.06
CA LEU A 85 0.39 7.80 -0.19
C LEU A 85 -0.11 9.24 -0.07
N THR A 86 -1.26 9.47 0.56
CA THR A 86 -1.78 10.82 0.81
C THR A 86 -0.79 11.65 1.62
N ARG A 87 -0.27 11.10 2.72
CA ARG A 87 0.73 11.79 3.54
C ARG A 87 1.99 12.14 2.75
N ARG A 88 2.45 11.24 1.88
CA ARG A 88 3.60 11.52 1.01
C ARG A 88 3.32 12.61 -0.01
N MET A 89 2.11 12.67 -0.57
CA MET A 89 1.74 13.79 -1.44
C MET A 89 1.74 15.12 -0.70
N GLU A 90 1.34 15.13 0.57
CA GLU A 90 1.39 16.33 1.43
C GLU A 90 2.83 16.72 1.74
N ASP A 91 3.68 15.75 2.11
CA ASP A 91 5.11 15.96 2.36
C ASP A 91 5.82 16.47 1.10
N ASP A 92 5.57 15.86 -0.05
CA ASP A 92 6.14 16.28 -1.34
C ASP A 92 5.65 17.69 -1.73
N LYS A 93 4.38 18.01 -1.50
CA LYS A 93 3.86 19.38 -1.71
C LYS A 93 4.59 20.37 -0.82
N ALA A 94 4.73 20.10 0.47
CA ALA A 94 5.43 20.98 1.40
C ALA A 94 6.91 21.19 1.00
N VAL A 95 7.59 20.16 0.50
CA VAL A 95 8.96 20.27 -0.02
C VAL A 95 9.00 21.11 -1.30
N THR A 96 8.04 20.97 -2.21
CA THR A 96 7.97 21.81 -3.42
C THR A 96 7.62 23.27 -3.12
N THR A 97 6.81 23.53 -2.10
CA THR A 97 6.49 24.88 -1.62
C THR A 97 7.69 25.49 -0.89
N ALA A 98 8.42 24.72 -0.09
CA ALA A 98 9.65 25.20 0.58
C ALA A 98 10.83 25.40 -0.39
N GLY A 99 10.90 24.62 -1.47
CA GLY A 99 11.94 24.72 -2.51
C GLY A 99 11.67 25.78 -3.58
N LYS A 100 10.42 26.23 -3.72
CA LYS A 100 10.06 27.44 -4.45
C LYS A 100 10.00 28.57 -3.44
N SER A 101 11.15 29.21 -3.17
CA SER A 101 11.23 30.53 -2.53
C SER A 101 9.95 31.33 -2.83
N GLY A 102 9.27 31.80 -1.78
CA GLY A 102 7.92 32.41 -1.78
C GLY A 102 7.64 33.54 -2.77
N VAL A 103 8.55 33.86 -3.69
CA VAL A 103 8.38 34.80 -4.81
C VAL A 103 7.42 34.28 -5.89
N HIS A 104 7.19 32.96 -6.01
CA HIS A 104 6.32 32.40 -7.07
C HIS A 104 4.90 32.06 -6.61
N GLU A 105 4.65 32.00 -5.30
CA GLU A 105 3.32 31.74 -4.74
C GLU A 105 2.52 33.05 -4.64
N ASP A 106 3.15 34.13 -4.16
CA ASP A 106 2.58 35.49 -4.17
C ASP A 106 2.13 35.91 -5.59
N LYS A 107 2.94 35.58 -6.61
CA LYS A 107 2.64 35.90 -8.01
C LYS A 107 1.54 35.03 -8.64
N ALA A 108 1.24 33.87 -8.04
CA ALA A 108 0.15 33.01 -8.49
C ALA A 108 -1.20 33.44 -7.89
N GLU A 109 -1.20 34.00 -6.67
CA GLU A 109 -2.39 34.60 -6.06
C GLU A 109 -2.78 35.94 -6.71
N GLU A 110 -1.79 36.75 -7.12
CA GLU A 110 -2.03 38.02 -7.84
C GLU A 110 -2.73 37.82 -9.20
N MET A 111 -2.52 36.70 -9.90
CA MET A 111 -3.20 36.39 -11.16
C MET A 111 -4.60 35.78 -10.98
N TYR A 112 -5.04 35.51 -9.74
CA TYR A 112 -6.38 35.01 -9.45
C TYR A 112 -7.38 36.15 -9.15
N GLY A 113 -6.92 37.41 -9.21
CA GLY A 113 -7.71 38.61 -8.89
C GLY A 113 -8.14 39.45 -10.09
N GLU A 114 -7.87 39.05 -11.33
CA GLU A 114 -8.29 39.75 -12.54
C GLU A 114 -9.20 38.82 -13.36
N GLU A 115 -10.44 38.62 -12.87
CA GLU A 115 -11.54 38.30 -13.77
C GLU A 115 -11.73 39.53 -14.65
N ASP A 116 -11.19 39.53 -15.87
CA ASP A 116 -11.56 40.49 -16.90
C ASP A 116 -13.05 40.25 -17.22
N PRO A 117 -13.97 41.17 -16.86
CA PRO A 117 -15.35 41.06 -17.28
C PRO A 117 -15.45 41.57 -18.72
N ASP A 118 -15.93 40.68 -19.59
CA ASP A 118 -16.63 41.01 -20.83
C ASP A 118 -15.83 41.70 -21.96
N GLU A 119 -15.38 40.91 -22.95
CA GLU A 119 -15.40 41.37 -24.34
C GLU A 119 -16.56 40.67 -25.08
N ASP A 120 -17.76 41.21 -24.91
CA ASP A 120 -18.86 41.06 -25.87
C ASP A 120 -18.85 42.32 -26.76
N GLY A 121 -18.50 42.15 -28.04
CA GLY A 121 -18.39 43.21 -29.05
C GLY A 121 -18.43 42.67 -30.47
#